data_AF-A0A0K0DYG7-F1
#
_entry.id   AF-A0A0K0DYG7-F1
#
_cell.length_a   1.000
_cell.length_b   1.000
_cell.length_c   1.000
_cell.angle_alpha   90.00
_cell.angle_beta   90.00
_cell.angle_gamma   90.00
#
_symmetry.space_group_name_H-M   'P 1'
#
loop_
_entity.id
_entity.type
_entity.pdbx_description
1 polymer ?
#
loop_
_entity_poly.entity_id
_entity_poly.type
_entity_poly.pdbx_seq_one_letter_code
_entity_poly.pdbx_strand_id
1 'polypeptide(L)'
;MNKCHLKTFANTLLVFTILLLIFNYSYWKITKYESYYITKPKGFFPLGTSGRYMSNYRIWPKYKVLVCSEFDNILDFLDIFFLDSINKTHNDIFSKSKFINLKNILEDNSNGTLWQLVLFTQNPMERFLKNFIDYCGMNSKYKTESTSSCFYCNGEINCFLTNLFDYLNKKSWMKEHFIPNFIDKLFAPQYWKCNLNLDFLYYNIIQVDSKINFYEKIINIFKKSTISIVNKNVGYQRAKEISLSLYNIENRTLWDFYWNVLTKNDYLLTKFVTIYFFDYYNFSYEIPYF
;
A
#
# COMPACT_ATOMS: atom_id res chain seq x y z
N MET A 1 31.36 -63.70 9.32
CA MET A 1 30.41 -62.89 8.49
C MET A 1 30.28 -63.57 7.14
N ASN A 2 29.09 -64.09 6.78
CA ASN A 2 28.89 -64.76 5.49
C ASN A 2 29.16 -63.79 4.34
N LYS A 3 29.91 -64.23 3.32
CA LYS A 3 30.19 -63.47 2.08
C LYS A 3 28.92 -62.86 1.47
N CYS A 4 27.76 -63.51 1.68
CA CYS A 4 26.45 -63.02 1.26
C CYS A 4 26.06 -61.67 1.89
N HIS A 5 26.23 -61.48 3.21
CA HIS A 5 25.88 -60.23 3.88
C HIS A 5 26.77 -59.06 3.48
N LEU A 6 28.06 -59.32 3.21
CA LEU A 6 28.97 -58.29 2.75
C LEU A 6 28.58 -57.79 1.34
N LYS A 7 28.16 -58.71 0.47
CA LYS A 7 27.70 -58.39 -0.89
C LYS A 7 26.39 -57.60 -0.88
N THR A 8 25.42 -57.97 -0.04
CA THR A 8 24.18 -57.20 0.08
C THR A 8 24.42 -55.81 0.64
N PHE A 9 25.24 -55.67 1.69
CA PHE A 9 25.60 -54.36 2.24
C PHE A 9 26.30 -53.46 1.21
N ALA A 10 27.26 -53.99 0.46
CA ALA A 10 27.96 -53.25 -0.60
C ALA A 10 27.00 -52.77 -1.70
N ASN A 11 26.06 -53.63 -2.13
CA ASN A 11 25.05 -53.28 -3.11
C ASN A 11 24.08 -52.20 -2.58
N THR A 12 23.63 -52.31 -1.34
CA THR A 12 22.75 -51.30 -0.72
C THR A 12 23.45 -49.95 -0.60
N LEU A 13 24.73 -49.94 -0.18
CA LEU A 13 25.53 -48.74 -0.10
C LEU A 13 25.71 -48.08 -1.48
N LEU A 14 25.97 -48.88 -2.52
CA LEU A 14 26.10 -48.40 -3.90
C LEU A 14 24.78 -47.81 -4.45
N VAL A 15 23.64 -48.44 -4.19
CA VAL A 15 22.33 -47.90 -4.59
C VAL A 15 22.06 -46.58 -3.84
N PHE A 16 22.36 -46.52 -2.55
CA PHE A 16 22.15 -45.31 -1.75
C PHE A 16 23.03 -44.15 -2.23
N THR A 17 24.31 -44.40 -2.54
CA THR A 17 25.20 -43.36 -3.08
C THR A 17 24.75 -42.87 -4.46
N ILE A 18 24.28 -43.77 -5.33
CA ILE A 18 23.70 -43.38 -6.64
C ILE A 18 22.46 -42.50 -6.43
N LEU A 19 21.54 -42.87 -5.54
CA LEU A 19 20.35 -42.07 -5.24
C LEU A 19 20.70 -40.70 -4.67
N LEU A 20 21.69 -40.63 -3.77
CA LEU A 20 22.19 -39.38 -3.20
C LEU A 20 22.82 -38.47 -4.27
N LEU A 21 23.58 -39.03 -5.20
CA LEU A 21 24.14 -38.29 -6.34
C LEU A 21 23.03 -37.77 -7.27
N ILE A 22 22.02 -38.58 -7.57
CA ILE A 22 20.87 -38.16 -8.38
C ILE A 22 20.08 -37.04 -7.67
N PHE A 23 19.85 -37.18 -6.37
CA PHE A 23 19.16 -36.16 -5.57
C PHE A 23 19.96 -34.85 -5.54
N ASN A 24 21.25 -34.90 -5.23
CA ASN A 24 22.11 -33.71 -5.19
C ASN A 24 22.24 -33.04 -6.56
N TYR A 25 22.35 -33.82 -7.65
CA TYR A 25 22.37 -33.28 -9.00
C TYR A 25 21.05 -32.65 -9.40
N SER A 26 19.92 -33.29 -9.08
CA SER A 26 18.57 -32.76 -9.34
C SER A 26 18.31 -31.50 -8.54
N TYR A 27 18.66 -31.50 -7.25
CA TYR A 27 18.58 -30.33 -6.38
C TYR A 27 19.44 -29.18 -6.91
N TRP A 28 20.71 -29.45 -7.26
CA TRP A 28 21.59 -28.46 -7.87
C TRP A 28 21.00 -27.91 -9.18
N LYS A 29 20.47 -28.77 -10.06
CA LYS A 29 19.79 -28.33 -11.27
C LYS A 29 18.59 -27.44 -10.97
N ILE A 30 17.73 -27.81 -10.01
CA ILE A 30 16.57 -27.02 -9.60
C ILE A 30 17.04 -25.67 -9.05
N THR A 31 18.02 -25.62 -8.14
CA THR A 31 18.54 -24.36 -7.60
C THR A 31 19.20 -23.48 -8.66
N LYS A 32 19.87 -24.07 -9.65
CA LYS A 32 20.46 -23.34 -10.80
C LYS A 32 19.38 -22.84 -11.75
N TYR A 33 18.34 -23.64 -11.98
CA TYR A 33 17.18 -23.26 -12.77
C TYR A 33 16.42 -22.13 -12.08
N GLU A 34 16.20 -22.25 -10.77
CA GLU A 34 15.63 -21.21 -9.93
C GLU A 34 16.50 -19.95 -9.93
N SER A 35 17.83 -20.04 -9.77
CA SER A 35 18.71 -18.85 -9.82
C SER A 35 18.68 -18.15 -11.17
N TYR A 36 18.62 -18.93 -12.27
CA TYR A 36 18.52 -18.39 -13.63
C TYR A 36 17.15 -17.77 -13.93
N TYR A 37 16.09 -18.25 -13.28
CA TYR A 37 14.74 -17.67 -13.35
C TYR A 37 14.46 -16.62 -12.27
N ILE A 38 15.27 -16.52 -11.22
CA ILE A 38 15.24 -15.40 -10.26
C ILE A 38 15.68 -14.11 -10.96
N THR A 39 16.54 -14.21 -11.98
CA THR A 39 16.95 -13.06 -12.80
C THR A 39 16.00 -12.74 -13.97
N LYS A 40 15.13 -13.68 -14.37
CA LYS A 40 14.00 -13.32 -15.25
C LYS A 40 12.84 -12.84 -14.36
N PRO A 41 12.00 -11.92 -14.82
CA PRO A 41 10.76 -11.66 -14.10
C PRO A 41 10.01 -13.00 -14.03
N LYS A 42 9.94 -13.59 -12.82
CA LYS A 42 8.85 -14.52 -12.49
C LYS A 42 7.60 -13.80 -12.99
N GLY A 43 6.74 -14.50 -13.75
CA GLY A 43 5.59 -13.89 -14.41
C GLY A 43 4.91 -12.86 -13.51
N PHE A 44 4.42 -11.77 -14.08
CA PHE A 44 3.80 -10.71 -13.32
C PHE A 44 2.62 -11.27 -12.50
N PHE A 45 2.78 -11.34 -11.18
CA PHE A 45 1.74 -11.75 -10.23
C PHE A 45 1.52 -10.62 -9.24
N PRO A 46 0.43 -9.83 -9.35
CA PRO A 46 0.10 -8.82 -8.37
C PRO A 46 0.17 -9.36 -6.94
N LEU A 47 0.72 -8.59 -6.01
CA LEU A 47 0.57 -8.90 -4.59
C LEU A 47 -0.92 -8.94 -4.25
N GLY A 48 -1.35 -9.93 -3.47
CA GLY A 48 -2.76 -10.14 -3.13
C GLY A 48 -3.44 -8.91 -2.53
N THR A 49 -4.76 -8.85 -2.63
CA THR A 49 -5.59 -7.70 -2.20
C THR A 49 -5.80 -7.61 -0.69
N SER A 50 -5.41 -8.64 0.07
CA SER A 50 -5.85 -8.85 1.46
C SER A 50 -4.84 -8.40 2.51
N GLY A 51 -4.24 -7.23 2.36
CA GLY A 51 -3.71 -6.58 3.55
C GLY A 51 -4.89 -6.38 4.49
N ARG A 52 -5.04 -7.23 5.51
CA ARG A 52 -6.07 -7.07 6.55
C ARG A 52 -5.63 -5.92 7.46
N TYR A 53 -5.52 -4.74 6.89
CA TYR A 53 -4.89 -3.58 7.47
C TYR A 53 -5.92 -2.84 8.32
N MET A 54 -5.66 -2.74 9.64
CA MET A 54 -6.51 -1.96 10.54
C MET A 54 -6.32 -0.47 10.29
N SER A 55 -7.23 0.13 9.52
CA SER A 55 -7.19 1.55 9.19
C SER A 55 -7.83 2.42 10.27
N ASN A 56 -7.41 3.68 10.33
CA ASN A 56 -8.07 4.70 11.11
C ASN A 56 -8.98 5.54 10.21
N TYR A 57 -10.03 6.07 10.80
CA TYR A 57 -11.07 6.82 10.11
C TYR A 57 -11.32 8.13 10.86
N ARG A 58 -11.55 9.21 10.11
CA ARG A 58 -12.11 10.45 10.66
C ARG A 58 -13.56 10.56 10.22
N ILE A 59 -14.45 10.77 11.19
CA ILE A 59 -15.89 10.77 10.98
C ILE A 59 -16.45 12.12 11.44
N TRP A 60 -17.36 12.68 10.65
CA TRP A 60 -18.14 13.86 11.00
C TRP A 60 -19.62 13.50 11.04
N PRO A 61 -20.13 13.01 12.19
CA PRO A 61 -21.48 12.43 12.28
C PRO A 61 -22.59 13.41 11.89
N LYS A 62 -22.44 14.69 12.26
CA LYS A 62 -23.37 15.76 11.89
C LYS A 62 -23.57 15.88 10.38
N TYR A 63 -22.51 15.64 9.62
CA TYR A 63 -22.47 15.79 8.18
C TYR A 63 -22.54 14.45 7.44
N LYS A 64 -22.53 13.33 8.17
CA LYS A 64 -22.53 11.95 7.65
C LYS A 64 -21.42 11.70 6.65
N VAL A 65 -20.24 12.26 6.93
CA VAL A 65 -19.02 12.05 6.14
C VAL A 65 -18.08 11.15 6.93
N LEU A 66 -17.55 10.12 6.27
CA LEU A 66 -16.47 9.28 6.77
C LEU A 66 -15.32 9.33 5.77
N VAL A 67 -14.14 9.69 6.26
CA VAL A 67 -12.90 9.70 5.48
C VAL A 67 -11.96 8.65 6.07
N CYS A 68 -11.53 7.74 5.21
CA CYS A 68 -10.32 6.97 5.48
C CYS A 68 -9.19 7.66 4.75
N SER A 69 -8.32 8.37 5.45
CA SER A 69 -7.20 9.05 4.81
C SER A 69 -6.00 9.07 5.72
N GLU A 70 -4.84 8.92 5.09
CA GLU A 70 -3.52 9.00 5.71
C GLU A 70 -2.87 10.37 5.46
N PHE A 71 -3.56 11.27 4.76
CA PHE A 71 -3.09 12.61 4.51
C PHE A 71 -3.60 13.54 5.61
N ASP A 72 -2.81 13.69 6.68
CA ASP A 72 -3.18 14.53 7.84
C ASP A 72 -3.59 15.95 7.42
N ASN A 73 -2.85 16.57 6.48
CA ASN A 73 -3.18 17.90 5.94
C ASN A 73 -4.58 17.97 5.30
N ILE A 74 -5.06 16.89 4.68
CA ILE A 74 -6.41 16.86 4.10
C ILE A 74 -7.45 16.75 5.22
N LEU A 75 -7.18 15.94 6.24
CA LEU A 75 -8.10 15.80 7.38
C LEU A 75 -8.25 17.11 8.12
N ASP A 76 -7.13 17.79 8.40
CA ASP A 76 -7.12 19.10 9.07
C ASP A 76 -7.86 20.17 8.24
N PHE A 77 -7.73 20.10 6.91
CA PHE A 77 -8.52 20.94 6.02
C PHE A 77 -10.01 20.66 6.09
N LEU A 78 -10.40 19.39 6.12
CA LEU A 78 -11.81 19.02 6.22
C LEU A 78 -12.39 19.47 7.56
N ASP A 79 -11.62 19.42 8.65
CA ASP A 79 -12.02 19.89 9.97
C ASP A 79 -12.34 21.40 10.03
N ILE A 80 -11.80 22.20 9.11
CA ILE A 80 -12.17 23.62 8.97
C ILE A 80 -13.63 23.79 8.53
N PHE A 81 -14.15 22.88 7.72
CA PHE A 81 -15.51 22.96 7.15
C PHE A 81 -16.50 22.07 7.89
N PHE A 82 -16.03 20.92 8.35
CA PHE A 82 -16.78 19.93 9.08
C PHE A 82 -16.38 20.00 10.55
N LEU A 83 -17.23 20.62 11.37
CA LEU A 83 -17.02 20.67 12.82
C LEU A 83 -17.29 19.31 13.47
N ASP A 84 -16.78 19.15 14.70
CA ASP A 84 -17.06 18.02 15.59
C ASP A 84 -16.61 16.65 15.03
N SER A 85 -15.38 16.60 14.53
CA SER A 85 -14.79 15.37 14.01
C SER A 85 -14.40 14.40 15.11
N ILE A 86 -14.49 13.11 14.80
CA ILE A 86 -14.17 12.01 15.70
C ILE A 86 -13.24 11.04 15.00
N ASN A 87 -12.10 10.76 15.63
CA ASN A 87 -11.21 9.69 15.18
C ASN A 87 -11.74 8.33 15.67
N LYS A 88 -11.81 7.35 14.77
CA LYS A 88 -12.20 5.99 15.06
C LYS A 88 -11.16 5.02 14.50
N THR A 89 -10.74 4.07 15.31
CA THR A 89 -9.90 2.95 14.84
C THR A 89 -10.77 1.92 14.13
N HIS A 90 -10.13 1.01 13.38
CA HIS A 90 -10.79 -0.17 12.81
C HIS A 90 -11.60 -0.92 13.88
N ASN A 91 -11.00 -1.20 15.04
CA ASN A 91 -11.69 -1.93 16.09
C ASN A 91 -12.90 -1.16 16.65
N ASP A 92 -12.82 0.17 16.78
CA ASP A 92 -13.96 0.97 17.25
C ASP A 92 -15.20 0.85 16.34
N ILE A 93 -14.98 0.64 15.04
CA ILE A 93 -16.04 0.52 14.04
C ILE A 93 -16.53 -0.94 13.92
N PHE A 94 -15.60 -1.89 13.79
CA PHE A 94 -15.94 -3.26 13.41
C PHE A 94 -16.19 -4.21 14.59
N SER A 95 -15.53 -4.01 15.75
CA SER A 95 -15.59 -5.00 16.85
C SER A 95 -17.00 -5.19 17.46
N LYS A 96 -17.85 -4.16 17.39
CA LYS A 96 -19.21 -4.17 17.92
C LYS A 96 -20.28 -4.42 16.85
N SER A 97 -19.85 -4.58 15.60
CA SER A 97 -20.74 -4.72 14.46
C SER A 97 -20.92 -6.18 14.05
N LYS A 98 -22.15 -6.54 13.67
CA LYS A 98 -22.45 -7.81 12.97
C LYS A 98 -22.08 -7.78 11.48
N PHE A 99 -21.85 -6.60 10.93
CA PHE A 99 -21.52 -6.37 9.53
C PHE A 99 -20.02 -6.23 9.31
N ILE A 100 -19.57 -6.74 8.17
CA ILE A 100 -18.16 -6.73 7.74
C ILE A 100 -17.78 -5.54 6.84
N ASN A 101 -18.77 -4.80 6.34
CA ASN A 101 -18.57 -3.68 5.41
C ASN A 101 -19.07 -2.36 6.03
N LEU A 102 -18.37 -1.27 5.75
CA LEU A 102 -18.63 0.05 6.35
C LEU A 102 -20.02 0.57 6.00
N LYS A 103 -20.49 0.36 4.76
CA LYS A 103 -21.80 0.84 4.33
C LYS A 103 -22.92 0.34 5.24
N ASN A 104 -22.96 -0.96 5.50
CA ASN A 104 -24.01 -1.55 6.34
C ASN A 104 -23.85 -1.13 7.81
N ILE A 105 -22.62 -0.97 8.31
CA ILE A 105 -22.38 -0.47 9.68
C ILE A 105 -22.96 0.94 9.86
N LEU A 106 -22.77 1.79 8.86
CA LEU A 106 -23.21 3.18 8.92
C LEU A 106 -24.71 3.32 8.63
N GLU A 107 -25.26 2.49 7.75
CA GLU A 107 -26.68 2.50 7.38
C GLU A 107 -27.59 1.95 8.48
N ASP A 108 -27.18 0.88 9.19
CA ASP A 108 -27.91 0.32 10.36
C ASP A 108 -28.13 1.38 11.46
N ASN A 109 -27.25 2.39 11.51
CA ASN A 109 -27.31 3.49 12.47
C ASN A 109 -28.02 4.75 11.95
N SER A 110 -28.62 4.74 10.74
CA SER A 110 -29.11 5.97 10.09
C SER A 110 -30.58 5.90 9.66
N ASN A 111 -31.34 6.96 9.98
CA ASN A 111 -32.74 7.15 9.57
C ASN A 111 -32.87 7.49 8.06
N GLY A 112 -32.37 6.62 7.17
CA GLY A 112 -32.55 6.70 5.71
C GLY A 112 -31.64 7.68 4.96
N THR A 113 -30.77 8.42 5.64
CA THR A 113 -29.78 9.30 5.00
C THR A 113 -28.48 8.56 4.69
N LEU A 114 -28.03 8.62 3.44
CA LEU A 114 -26.82 7.95 3.01
C LEU A 114 -25.55 8.65 3.54
N TRP A 115 -24.63 7.84 4.07
CA TRP A 115 -23.30 8.29 4.44
C TRP A 115 -22.42 8.50 3.21
N GLN A 116 -21.56 9.52 3.26
CA GLN A 116 -20.53 9.76 2.27
C GLN A 116 -19.22 9.13 2.73
N LEU A 117 -18.86 8.00 2.13
CA LEU A 117 -17.53 7.42 2.27
C LEU A 117 -16.62 8.10 1.26
N VAL A 118 -15.50 8.64 1.72
CA VAL A 118 -14.56 9.40 0.90
C VAL A 118 -13.17 8.83 1.09
N LEU A 119 -12.48 8.59 -0.03
CA LEU A 119 -11.09 8.14 -0.05
C LEU A 119 -10.28 9.09 -0.93
N PHE A 120 -9.20 9.62 -0.39
CA PHE A 120 -8.22 10.39 -1.15
C PHE A 120 -7.13 9.46 -1.65
N THR A 121 -6.81 9.48 -2.94
CA THR A 121 -5.78 8.62 -3.54
C THR A 121 -4.69 9.46 -4.18
N GLN A 122 -3.50 8.90 -4.31
CA GLN A 122 -2.37 9.52 -5.01
C GLN A 122 -1.73 8.48 -5.94
N ASN A 123 -1.16 8.93 -7.06
CA ASN A 123 -0.39 8.08 -7.96
C ASN A 123 0.61 7.21 -7.15
N PRO A 124 0.60 5.87 -7.31
CA PRO A 124 1.42 4.99 -6.47
C PRO A 124 2.92 5.28 -6.55
N MET A 125 3.43 5.62 -7.74
CA MET A 125 4.83 5.96 -8.00
C MET A 125 5.22 7.23 -7.25
N GLU A 126 4.44 8.29 -7.41
CA GLU A 126 4.71 9.57 -6.76
C GLU A 126 4.65 9.42 -5.24
N ARG A 127 3.60 8.76 -4.72
CA ARG A 127 3.47 8.52 -3.28
C ARG A 127 4.66 7.74 -2.73
N PHE A 128 5.06 6.67 -3.42
CA PHE A 128 6.20 5.85 -3.00
C PHE A 128 7.48 6.66 -2.98
N LEU A 129 7.81 7.38 -4.07
CA LEU A 129 9.06 8.14 -4.16
C LEU A 129 9.12 9.26 -3.12
N LYS A 130 7.99 9.94 -2.88
CA LYS A 130 7.90 10.95 -1.83
C LYS A 130 8.21 10.33 -0.46
N ASN A 131 7.54 9.23 -0.12
CA ASN A 131 7.74 8.56 1.15
C ASN A 131 9.14 7.97 1.28
N PHE A 132 9.70 7.44 0.20
CA PHE A 132 11.07 6.92 0.15
C PHE A 132 12.10 8.03 0.40
N ILE A 133 11.97 9.18 -0.26
CA ILE A 133 12.89 10.32 -0.05
C ILE A 133 12.74 10.88 1.37
N ASP A 134 11.51 11.08 1.86
CA ASP A 134 11.25 11.56 3.22
C ASP A 134 11.74 10.57 4.29
N TYR A 135 11.69 9.26 4.02
CA TYR A 135 12.08 8.20 4.95
C TYR A 135 13.57 7.86 4.92
N CYS A 136 14.14 7.75 3.74
CA CYS A 136 15.51 7.27 3.50
C CYS A 136 16.53 8.37 3.29
N GLY A 137 16.11 9.64 3.12
CA GLY A 137 17.02 10.76 2.92
C GLY A 137 17.93 11.02 4.12
N MET A 138 19.09 11.63 3.88
CA MET A 138 20.05 12.02 4.93
C MET A 138 19.43 12.94 6.00
N ASN A 139 18.46 13.77 5.59
CA ASN A 139 17.66 14.62 6.46
C ASN A 139 16.24 14.06 6.63
N SER A 140 16.12 12.73 6.77
CA SER A 140 14.83 12.06 6.96
C SER A 140 13.96 12.78 7.97
N LYS A 141 12.67 12.96 7.65
CA LYS A 141 11.68 13.53 8.57
C LYS A 141 11.47 12.62 9.79
N TYR A 142 11.95 11.37 9.74
CA TYR A 142 11.69 10.31 10.70
C TYR A 142 12.95 9.84 11.44
N LYS A 143 13.89 10.76 11.75
CA LYS A 143 15.20 10.48 12.37
C LYS A 143 15.18 9.49 13.56
N THR A 144 14.11 9.48 14.34
CA THR A 144 13.94 8.65 15.55
C THR A 144 13.33 7.27 15.27
N GLU A 145 12.66 7.09 14.13
CA GLU A 145 11.95 5.85 13.74
C GLU A 145 12.68 5.09 12.63
N SER A 146 13.70 5.72 12.01
CA SER A 146 14.61 5.11 11.05
C SER A 146 15.75 4.34 11.75
N THR A 147 15.43 3.42 12.67
CA THR A 147 16.44 2.82 13.59
C THR A 147 17.45 1.88 12.90
N SER A 148 17.26 1.55 11.61
CA SER A 148 18.25 0.87 10.76
C SER A 148 18.07 1.25 9.28
N SER A 149 18.56 2.46 8.98
CA SER A 149 18.83 3.05 7.65
C SER A 149 18.01 2.51 6.48
N CYS A 150 16.79 3.04 6.30
CA CYS A 150 16.01 2.78 5.08
C CYS A 150 15.81 1.28 4.82
N PHE A 151 15.20 0.54 5.76
CA PHE A 151 15.01 -0.91 5.63
C PHE A 151 16.34 -1.69 5.44
N TYR A 152 17.39 -1.29 6.16
CA TYR A 152 18.77 -1.84 6.06
C TYR A 152 19.45 -1.62 4.70
N CYS A 153 18.97 -0.67 3.89
CA CYS A 153 19.46 -0.46 2.53
C CYS A 153 20.30 0.80 2.35
N ASN A 154 20.53 1.59 3.39
CA ASN A 154 21.37 2.80 3.33
C ASN A 154 20.98 3.77 2.18
N GLY A 155 19.68 3.85 1.84
CA GLY A 155 19.17 4.73 0.78
C GLY A 155 19.25 4.17 -0.65
N GLU A 156 19.66 2.91 -0.81
CA GLU A 156 19.67 2.21 -2.10
C GLU A 156 18.27 1.67 -2.43
N ILE A 157 17.66 2.18 -3.51
CA ILE A 157 16.25 1.94 -3.85
C ILE A 157 15.98 0.49 -4.31
N ASN A 158 16.92 -0.19 -4.96
CA ASN A 158 16.76 -1.58 -5.39
C ASN A 158 16.70 -2.53 -4.19
N CYS A 159 17.63 -2.39 -3.25
CA CYS A 159 17.60 -3.07 -1.96
C CYS A 159 16.30 -2.78 -1.23
N PHE A 160 15.91 -1.49 -1.13
CA PHE A 160 14.72 -1.10 -0.39
C PHE A 160 13.46 -1.74 -0.97
N LEU A 161 13.27 -1.63 -2.29
CA LEU A 161 12.11 -2.18 -2.98
C LEU A 161 12.09 -3.72 -2.92
N THR A 162 13.26 -4.36 -2.96
CA THR A 162 13.38 -5.82 -2.80
C THR A 162 12.96 -6.25 -1.40
N ASN A 163 13.48 -5.60 -0.37
CA ASN A 163 13.14 -5.93 1.01
C ASN A 163 11.67 -5.61 1.33
N LEU A 164 11.14 -4.49 0.79
CA LEU A 164 9.74 -4.11 0.88
C LEU A 164 8.83 -5.15 0.21
N PHE A 165 9.18 -5.59 -1.00
CA PHE A 165 8.43 -6.63 -1.71
C PHE A 165 8.37 -7.92 -0.88
N ASP A 166 9.49 -8.41 -0.36
CA ASP A 166 9.53 -9.64 0.43
C ASP A 166 8.72 -9.51 1.73
N TYR A 167 8.80 -8.35 2.36
CA TYR A 167 8.04 -8.01 3.57
C TYR A 167 6.53 -7.97 3.31
N LEU A 168 6.09 -7.22 2.29
CA LEU A 168 4.67 -7.11 1.93
C LEU A 168 4.13 -8.44 1.39
N ASN A 169 4.90 -9.19 0.61
CA ASN A 169 4.50 -10.51 0.16
C ASN A 169 4.15 -11.41 1.35
N LYS A 170 5.02 -11.49 2.38
CA LYS A 170 4.72 -12.23 3.62
C LYS A 170 3.45 -11.72 4.30
N LYS A 171 3.23 -10.42 4.34
CA LYS A 171 2.01 -9.82 4.92
C LYS A 171 0.74 -10.15 4.13
N SER A 172 0.83 -10.26 2.81
CA SER A 172 -0.34 -10.56 1.96
C SER A 172 -0.98 -11.91 2.28
N TRP A 173 -0.19 -12.85 2.85
CA TRP A 173 -0.66 -14.16 3.31
C TRP A 173 -1.28 -14.17 4.71
N MET A 174 -1.27 -13.03 5.43
CA MET A 174 -1.83 -12.98 6.78
C MET A 174 -3.34 -13.17 6.78
N LYS A 175 -3.80 -14.10 7.62
CA LYS A 175 -5.23 -14.41 7.81
C LYS A 175 -5.89 -13.56 8.88
N GLU A 176 -5.19 -12.68 9.58
CA GLU A 176 -5.79 -11.86 10.63
C GLU A 176 -5.56 -10.38 10.35
N HIS A 177 -6.46 -9.55 10.87
CA HIS A 177 -6.26 -8.11 10.79
C HIS A 177 -5.06 -7.70 11.63
N PHE A 178 -4.17 -6.88 11.07
CA PHE A 178 -2.97 -6.41 11.74
C PHE A 178 -3.02 -4.90 11.94
N ILE A 179 -2.47 -4.46 13.07
CA ILE A 179 -2.22 -3.05 13.33
C ILE A 179 -1.01 -2.64 12.48
N PRO A 180 -1.14 -1.64 11.60
CA PRO A 180 -0.06 -1.23 10.73
C PRO A 180 1.07 -0.58 11.51
N ASN A 181 2.29 -1.06 11.28
CA ASN A 181 3.49 -0.39 11.75
C ASN A 181 3.82 0.81 10.84
N PHE A 182 4.91 1.49 11.19
CA PHE A 182 5.31 2.70 10.48
C PHE A 182 5.61 2.46 8.98
N ILE A 183 6.27 1.34 8.63
CA ILE A 183 6.51 0.98 7.22
C ILE A 183 5.20 0.69 6.48
N ASP A 184 4.26 -0.03 7.12
CA ASP A 184 2.98 -0.35 6.51
C ASP A 184 2.20 0.94 6.16
N LYS A 185 2.22 1.92 7.06
CA LYS A 185 1.58 3.23 6.85
C LYS A 185 2.15 3.94 5.63
N LEU A 186 3.48 3.97 5.49
CA LEU A 186 4.13 4.67 4.39
C LEU A 186 4.09 3.93 3.05
N PHE A 187 4.28 2.60 3.07
CA PHE A 187 4.65 1.86 1.87
C PHE A 187 3.68 0.73 1.49
N ALA A 188 2.75 0.32 2.34
CA ALA A 188 1.75 -0.65 1.92
C ALA A 188 0.83 -0.05 0.83
N PRO A 189 0.34 -0.85 -0.13
CA PRO A 189 -0.63 -0.41 -1.13
C PRO A 189 -1.84 0.25 -0.45
N GLN A 190 -2.38 1.31 -1.05
CA GLN A 190 -3.57 1.95 -0.51
C GLN A 190 -4.77 1.01 -0.52
N TYR A 191 -4.85 0.14 -1.52
CA TYR A 191 -5.93 -0.82 -1.69
C TYR A 191 -6.01 -1.84 -0.55
N TRP A 192 -4.94 -2.02 0.24
CA TRP A 192 -4.99 -2.83 1.45
C TRP A 192 -5.74 -2.14 2.60
N LYS A 193 -5.86 -0.82 2.52
CA LYS A 193 -6.37 0.01 3.60
C LYS A 193 -7.88 0.18 3.46
N CYS A 194 -8.48 0.79 4.45
CA CYS A 194 -9.85 1.31 4.41
C CYS A 194 -10.94 0.26 4.12
N ASN A 195 -10.64 -1.04 4.32
CA ASN A 195 -11.51 -2.16 3.96
C ASN A 195 -11.89 -2.19 2.46
N LEU A 196 -11.03 -1.68 1.57
CA LEU A 196 -11.39 -1.48 0.16
C LEU A 196 -11.74 -2.78 -0.57
N ASN A 197 -11.17 -3.92 -0.18
CA ASN A 197 -11.57 -5.20 -0.75
C ASN A 197 -13.09 -5.48 -0.64
N LEU A 198 -13.77 -4.92 0.36
CA LEU A 198 -15.22 -5.05 0.55
C LEU A 198 -15.98 -3.76 0.22
N ASP A 199 -15.39 -2.61 0.54
CA ASP A 199 -16.09 -1.32 0.51
C ASP A 199 -15.73 -0.44 -0.70
N PHE A 200 -14.83 -0.86 -1.59
CA PHE A 200 -14.32 -0.03 -2.70
C PHE A 200 -15.43 0.65 -3.51
N LEU A 201 -16.49 -0.09 -3.87
CA LEU A 201 -17.61 0.41 -4.68
C LEU A 201 -18.44 1.50 -3.99
N TYR A 202 -18.30 1.66 -2.67
CA TYR A 202 -19.05 2.64 -1.88
C TYR A 202 -18.28 3.94 -1.62
N TYR A 203 -16.98 3.96 -1.91
CA TYR A 203 -16.16 5.15 -1.72
C TYR A 203 -16.29 6.12 -2.89
N ASN A 204 -16.42 7.42 -2.57
CA ASN A 204 -16.13 8.50 -3.50
C ASN A 204 -14.61 8.69 -3.56
N ILE A 205 -13.99 8.17 -4.63
CA ILE A 205 -12.53 8.25 -4.84
C ILE A 205 -12.13 9.63 -5.35
N ILE A 206 -11.19 10.29 -4.68
CA ILE A 206 -10.64 11.60 -5.04
C ILE A 206 -9.13 11.50 -5.23
N GLN A 207 -8.66 11.56 -6.48
CA GLN A 207 -7.25 11.63 -6.81
C GLN A 207 -6.70 13.03 -6.49
N VAL A 208 -5.76 13.13 -5.55
CA VAL A 208 -5.20 14.41 -5.06
C VAL A 208 -4.26 15.08 -6.05
N ASP A 209 -3.66 14.27 -6.91
CA ASP A 209 -2.75 14.66 -7.99
C ASP A 209 -3.49 15.23 -9.22
N SER A 210 -4.78 14.92 -9.37
CA SER A 210 -5.62 15.51 -10.41
C SER A 210 -6.18 16.87 -9.97
N LYS A 211 -5.41 17.94 -10.19
CA LYS A 211 -5.76 19.30 -9.72
C LYS A 211 -7.22 19.71 -10.00
N ILE A 212 -7.69 19.56 -11.24
CA ILE A 212 -9.06 19.98 -11.62
C ILE A 212 -10.11 19.11 -10.91
N ASN A 213 -9.92 17.79 -10.94
CA ASN A 213 -10.86 16.81 -10.42
C ASN A 213 -10.95 16.87 -8.88
N PHE A 214 -9.84 17.16 -8.20
CA PHE A 214 -9.77 17.25 -6.75
C PHE A 214 -10.75 18.31 -6.21
N TYR A 215 -10.72 19.52 -6.76
CA TYR A 215 -11.56 20.63 -6.27
C TYR A 215 -13.05 20.37 -6.52
N GLU A 216 -13.42 19.96 -7.73
CA GLU A 216 -14.81 19.71 -8.08
C GLU A 216 -15.42 18.62 -7.18
N LYS A 217 -14.65 17.56 -6.89
CA LYS A 217 -15.06 16.48 -5.99
C LYS A 217 -15.22 16.95 -4.54
N ILE A 218 -14.29 17.76 -4.01
CA ILE A 218 -14.43 18.36 -2.67
C ILE A 218 -15.68 19.23 -2.55
N ILE A 219 -15.91 20.12 -3.52
CA ILE A 219 -17.10 20.99 -3.53
C ILE A 219 -18.39 20.15 -3.60
N ASN A 220 -18.38 19.05 -4.34
CA ASN A 220 -19.52 18.13 -4.40
C ASN A 220 -19.79 17.43 -3.06
N ILE A 221 -18.76 17.13 -2.27
CA ILE A 221 -18.95 16.65 -0.89
C ILE A 221 -19.65 17.73 -0.06
N PHE A 222 -19.13 18.96 -0.05
CA PHE A 222 -19.72 20.07 0.73
C PHE A 222 -21.18 20.38 0.37
N LYS A 223 -21.52 20.32 -0.93
CA LYS A 223 -22.91 20.51 -1.39
C LYS A 223 -23.85 19.43 -0.86
N LYS A 224 -23.39 18.17 -0.85
CA LYS A 224 -24.18 17.03 -0.36
C LYS A 224 -24.36 17.05 1.15
N SER A 225 -23.37 17.55 1.88
CA SER A 225 -23.36 17.60 3.34
C SER A 225 -24.06 18.83 3.94
N THR A 226 -24.95 19.49 3.19
CA THR A 226 -25.72 20.70 3.58
C THR A 226 -24.88 21.86 4.15
N ILE A 227 -23.58 21.92 3.85
CA ILE A 227 -22.74 23.05 4.25
C ILE A 227 -23.05 24.23 3.33
N SER A 228 -23.63 25.29 3.89
CA SER A 228 -23.51 26.61 3.28
C SER A 228 -22.06 27.03 3.38
N ILE A 229 -21.26 26.78 2.35
CA ILE A 229 -19.85 27.21 2.34
C ILE A 229 -19.86 28.73 2.51
N VAL A 230 -19.46 29.20 3.69
CA VAL A 230 -19.52 30.62 4.10
C VAL A 230 -18.82 31.52 3.08
N ASN A 231 -17.83 30.98 2.35
CA ASN A 231 -17.31 31.58 1.14
C ASN A 231 -16.66 30.51 0.23
N LYS A 232 -17.28 30.20 -0.92
CA LYS A 232 -16.74 29.23 -1.90
C LYS A 232 -15.30 29.56 -2.32
N ASN A 233 -14.95 30.84 -2.40
CA ASN A 233 -13.61 31.27 -2.81
C ASN A 233 -12.55 30.94 -1.76
N VAL A 234 -12.87 31.07 -0.46
CA VAL A 234 -11.96 30.68 0.62
C VAL A 234 -11.73 29.18 0.62
N GLY A 235 -12.80 28.39 0.43
CA GLY A 235 -12.69 26.94 0.26
C GLY A 235 -11.81 26.54 -0.92
N TYR A 236 -11.98 27.23 -2.05
CA TYR A 236 -11.17 27.01 -3.24
C TYR A 236 -9.69 27.30 -3.01
N GLN A 237 -9.34 28.44 -2.40
CA GLN A 237 -7.94 28.79 -2.16
C GLN A 237 -7.24 27.81 -1.22
N ARG A 238 -7.89 27.45 -0.09
CA ARG A 238 -7.32 26.49 0.86
C ARG A 238 -7.17 25.10 0.26
N ALA A 239 -8.17 24.62 -0.48
CA ALA A 239 -8.06 23.35 -1.18
C ALA A 239 -6.86 23.36 -2.15
N LYS A 240 -6.64 24.48 -2.83
CA LYS A 240 -5.51 24.66 -3.76
C LYS A 240 -4.16 24.62 -3.06
N GLU A 241 -4.03 25.29 -1.93
CA GLU A 241 -2.83 25.23 -1.08
C GLU A 241 -2.49 23.79 -0.68
N ILE A 242 -3.50 22.98 -0.32
CA ILE A 242 -3.28 21.59 0.09
C ILE A 242 -2.87 20.72 -1.09
N SER A 243 -3.57 20.80 -2.22
CA SER A 243 -3.19 20.07 -3.44
C SER A 243 -1.75 20.41 -3.85
N LEU A 244 -1.37 21.69 -3.74
CA LEU A 244 0.01 22.12 -3.98
C LEU A 244 0.98 21.57 -2.94
N SER A 245 0.61 21.53 -1.66
CA SER A 245 1.47 20.98 -0.59
C SER A 245 1.71 19.48 -0.76
N LEU A 246 0.69 18.73 -1.22
CA LEU A 246 0.78 17.29 -1.46
C LEU A 246 1.65 16.97 -2.69
N TYR A 247 1.64 17.88 -3.68
CA TYR A 247 2.44 17.78 -4.90
C TYR A 247 3.84 18.41 -4.76
N ASN A 248 4.14 19.10 -3.65
CA ASN A 248 5.41 19.81 -3.51
C ASN A 248 6.57 18.81 -3.38
N ILE A 249 7.41 18.75 -4.42
CA ILE A 249 8.62 17.92 -4.43
C ILE A 249 9.77 18.77 -3.90
N GLU A 250 10.05 18.62 -2.61
CA GLU A 250 11.27 19.14 -1.99
C GLU A 250 12.45 18.32 -2.53
N ASN A 251 13.29 18.94 -3.38
CA ASN A 251 14.44 18.31 -4.07
C ASN A 251 14.11 17.55 -5.38
N ARG A 252 13.76 18.31 -6.43
CA ARG A 252 13.45 17.79 -7.78
C ARG A 252 14.59 16.96 -8.39
N THR A 253 15.86 17.32 -8.17
CA THR A 253 16.98 16.57 -8.76
C THR A 253 17.09 15.16 -8.18
N LEU A 254 16.90 15.02 -6.86
CA LEU A 254 16.87 13.71 -6.21
C LEU A 254 15.63 12.90 -6.61
N TRP A 255 14.48 13.57 -6.75
CA TRP A 255 13.27 12.95 -7.28
C TRP A 255 13.48 12.38 -8.67
N ASP A 256 13.99 13.19 -9.61
CA ASP A 256 14.23 12.78 -10.99
C ASP A 256 15.25 11.64 -11.06
N PHE A 257 16.25 11.63 -10.18
CA PHE A 257 17.20 10.52 -10.06
C PHE A 257 16.49 9.21 -9.71
N TYR A 258 15.73 9.16 -8.61
CA TYR A 258 15.06 7.93 -8.21
C TYR A 258 13.93 7.51 -9.15
N TRP A 259 13.21 8.48 -9.73
CA TRP A 259 12.25 8.22 -10.80
C TRP A 259 12.90 7.49 -11.97
N ASN A 260 14.04 7.99 -12.44
CA ASN A 260 14.77 7.36 -13.54
C ASN A 260 15.30 5.97 -13.18
N VAL A 261 15.83 5.77 -11.96
CA VAL A 261 16.29 4.45 -11.52
C VAL A 261 15.16 3.43 -11.52
N LEU A 262 13.97 3.83 -11.06
CA LEU A 262 12.82 2.95 -10.95
C LEU A 262 12.16 2.66 -12.30
N THR A 263 12.07 3.66 -13.20
CA THR A 263 11.37 3.54 -14.49
C THR A 263 12.24 2.99 -15.63
N LYS A 264 13.57 3.12 -15.56
CA LYS A 264 14.49 2.59 -16.61
C LYS A 264 15.02 1.19 -16.31
N ASN A 265 14.61 0.59 -15.20
CA ASN A 265 15.02 -0.74 -14.80
C ASN A 265 13.79 -1.65 -14.74
N ASP A 266 13.58 -2.43 -15.80
CA ASP A 266 12.38 -3.28 -15.96
C ASP A 266 12.19 -4.24 -14.78
N TYR A 267 13.27 -4.72 -14.17
CA TYR A 267 13.21 -5.59 -13.00
C TYR A 267 12.65 -4.86 -11.77
N LEU A 268 13.14 -3.65 -11.51
CA LEU A 268 12.62 -2.81 -10.42
C LEU A 268 11.18 -2.38 -10.70
N LEU A 269 10.90 -1.95 -11.93
CA LEU A 269 9.58 -1.52 -12.34
C LEU A 269 8.56 -2.66 -12.20
N THR A 270 8.92 -3.88 -12.63
CA THR A 270 8.08 -5.06 -12.47
C THR A 270 7.77 -5.31 -10.99
N LYS A 271 8.77 -5.31 -10.11
CA LYS A 271 8.54 -5.46 -8.65
C LYS A 271 7.63 -4.38 -8.11
N PHE A 272 7.86 -3.13 -8.51
CA PHE A 272 7.09 -1.99 -8.08
C PHE A 272 5.62 -2.12 -8.50
N VAL A 273 5.36 -2.37 -9.78
CA VAL A 273 4.02 -2.58 -10.31
C VAL A 273 3.37 -3.79 -9.66
N THR A 274 4.11 -4.86 -9.37
CA THR A 274 3.58 -6.02 -8.64
C THR A 274 3.06 -5.63 -7.26
N ILE A 275 3.75 -4.76 -6.52
CA ILE A 275 3.30 -4.28 -5.20
C ILE A 275 2.02 -3.45 -5.34
N TYR A 276 2.00 -2.50 -6.27
CA TYR A 276 0.96 -1.47 -6.35
C TYR A 276 -0.09 -1.69 -7.44
N PHE A 277 -0.13 -2.87 -8.08
CA PHE A 277 -1.02 -3.15 -9.20
C PHE A 277 -2.47 -2.78 -8.93
N PHE A 278 -2.99 -3.16 -7.76
CA PHE A 278 -4.38 -2.88 -7.39
C PHE A 278 -4.64 -1.40 -7.10
N ASP A 279 -3.62 -0.62 -6.71
CA ASP A 279 -3.78 0.83 -6.60
C ASP A 279 -3.92 1.43 -8.01
N TYR A 280 -3.07 1.01 -8.96
CA TYR A 280 -3.18 1.46 -10.35
C TYR A 280 -4.52 1.10 -10.97
N TYR A 281 -4.88 -0.18 -10.90
CA TYR A 281 -6.09 -0.71 -11.52
C TYR A 281 -7.37 -0.10 -10.93
N ASN A 282 -7.52 -0.13 -9.60
CA ASN A 282 -8.77 0.31 -8.98
C ASN A 282 -8.90 1.83 -8.92
N PHE A 283 -7.81 2.58 -8.82
CA PHE A 283 -7.87 4.04 -8.80
C PHE A 283 -7.69 4.67 -10.18
N SER A 284 -7.68 3.88 -11.25
CA SER A 284 -7.58 4.33 -12.64
C SER A 284 -6.34 5.21 -12.90
N TYR A 285 -5.20 4.83 -12.31
CA TYR A 285 -3.91 5.39 -12.67
C TYR A 285 -3.31 4.59 -13.83
N GLU A 286 -2.58 5.27 -14.72
CA GLU A 286 -1.85 4.60 -15.78
C GLU A 286 -0.77 3.69 -15.19
N ILE A 287 -0.82 2.40 -15.56
CA ILE A 287 0.19 1.43 -15.16
C ILE A 287 1.46 1.72 -15.98
N PRO A 288 2.62 1.95 -15.35
CA PRO A 288 3.86 2.12 -16.10
C PRO A 288 4.21 0.79 -16.78
N TYR A 289 4.41 0.84 -18.09
CA TYR A 289 4.77 -0.33 -18.89
C TYR A 289 6.25 -0.69 -18.70
N PHE A 290 6.52 -1.99 -18.68
CA PHE A 290 7.85 -2.61 -18.70
C PHE A 290 8.02 -3.45 -19.97
#